data_AF-A0A3E0P932-F1
#
_entry.id   AF-A0A3E0P932-F1
#
_cell.length_a   1.000
_cell.length_b   1.000
_cell.length_c   1.000
_cell.angle_alpha   90.00
_cell.angle_beta   90.00
_cell.angle_gamma   90.00
#
_symmetry.space_group_name_H-M   'P 1'
#
loop_
_entity.id
_entity.type
_entity.pdbx_description
1 polymer ?
#
loop_
_entity_poly.entity_id
_entity_poly.type
_entity_poly.pdbx_seq_one_letter_code
_entity_poly.pdbx_strand_id
1 'polypeptide(L)'
;MKEACDCSTLPDFFFLDQGPPRFLKGLEILETNEGKWLSLRRCNNCGTLWVVDDWDWGKENERVLFRAERRTGWEEAATVEKRKELLFRSRGGLTDEVCAKAGCDKMSFSGLALCLDHYFDLGWRR
;
A
#
# COMPACT_ATOMS: atom_id res chain seq x y z
N MET A 1 -4.37 25.29 17.30
CA MET A 1 -5.23 24.18 17.78
C MET A 1 -4.85 22.94 16.98
N LYS A 2 -4.44 21.83 17.62
CA LYS A 2 -4.31 20.56 16.90
C LYS A 2 -5.73 20.06 16.63
N GLU A 3 -6.15 20.05 15.37
CA GLU A 3 -7.38 19.36 14.99
C GLU A 3 -7.23 17.87 15.31
N ALA A 4 -8.34 17.22 15.67
CA ALA A 4 -8.34 15.77 15.83
C ALA A 4 -7.92 15.11 14.51
N CYS A 5 -7.11 14.06 14.60
CA CYS A 5 -6.75 13.25 13.44
C CYS A 5 -6.85 11.76 13.78
N ASP A 6 -7.19 10.95 12.79
CA ASP A 6 -7.42 9.51 12.96
C ASP A 6 -6.14 8.67 12.80
N CYS A 7 -4.96 9.31 12.76
CA CYS A 7 -3.70 8.62 12.46
C CYS A 7 -3.38 7.48 13.45
N SER A 8 -3.87 7.52 14.68
CA SER A 8 -3.66 6.45 15.68
C SER A 8 -4.58 5.25 15.49
N THR A 9 -5.71 5.40 14.81
CA THR A 9 -6.69 4.33 14.59
C THR A 9 -6.53 3.65 13.23
N LEU A 10 -5.74 4.26 12.33
CA LEU A 10 -5.48 3.69 11.00
C LEU A 10 -4.53 2.49 11.06
N PRO A 11 -4.70 1.48 10.19
CA PRO A 11 -3.75 0.40 10.04
C PRO A 11 -2.36 0.89 9.65
N ASP A 12 -1.35 0.06 9.85
CA ASP A 12 0.03 0.39 9.45
C ASP A 12 0.22 0.48 7.94
N PHE A 13 -0.67 -0.11 7.15
CA PHE A 13 -0.69 0.09 5.71
C PHE A 13 -2.09 -0.19 5.15
N PHE A 14 -2.52 0.61 4.17
CA PHE A 14 -3.87 0.56 3.60
C PHE A 14 -3.91 1.27 2.23
N PHE A 15 -4.95 0.97 1.43
CA PHE A 15 -5.22 1.73 0.20
C PHE A 15 -5.82 3.09 0.55
N LEU A 16 -5.44 4.16 -0.16
CA LEU A 16 -5.89 5.52 0.13
C LEU A 16 -7.41 5.66 0.24
N ASP A 17 -8.17 4.92 -0.57
CA ASP A 17 -9.64 4.94 -0.58
C ASP A 17 -10.30 4.23 0.60
N GLN A 18 -9.54 3.43 1.36
CA GLN A 18 -9.96 2.83 2.63
C GLN A 18 -9.71 3.78 3.82
N GLY A 19 -8.96 4.87 3.60
CA GLY A 19 -8.66 5.87 4.61
C GLY A 19 -9.71 6.97 4.71
N PRO A 20 -9.48 7.95 5.60
CA PRO A 20 -10.34 9.11 5.74
C PRO A 20 -10.42 9.91 4.42
N PRO A 21 -11.57 10.50 4.07
CA PRO A 21 -11.68 11.33 2.88
C PRO A 21 -10.65 12.46 2.88
N ARG A 22 -10.00 12.67 1.73
CA ARG A 22 -8.97 13.72 1.54
C ARG A 22 -7.77 13.59 2.47
N PHE A 23 -7.46 12.38 2.96
CA PHE A 23 -6.36 12.14 3.90
C PHE A 23 -5.04 12.81 3.50
N LEU A 24 -4.66 12.72 2.22
CA LEU A 24 -3.43 13.34 1.70
C LEU A 24 -3.37 14.87 1.86
N LYS A 25 -4.51 15.58 1.93
CA LYS A 25 -4.53 17.04 2.15
C LYS A 25 -4.10 17.42 3.57
N GLY A 26 -4.24 16.50 4.53
CA GLY A 26 -3.79 16.67 5.91
C GLY A 26 -2.31 16.32 6.13
N LEU A 27 -1.59 15.92 5.07
CA LEU A 27 -0.20 15.51 5.12
C LEU A 27 0.71 16.51 4.39
N GLU A 28 1.74 16.97 5.07
CA GLU A 28 2.85 17.72 4.48
C GLU A 28 3.86 16.75 3.86
N ILE A 29 4.31 17.02 2.64
CA ILE A 29 5.40 16.27 2.01
C ILE A 29 6.72 16.72 2.63
N LEU A 30 7.49 15.76 3.14
CA LEU A 30 8.81 16.01 3.71
C LEU A 30 9.93 15.71 2.70
N GLU A 31 9.85 14.55 2.05
CA GLU A 31 10.87 14.04 1.14
C GLU A 31 10.21 13.21 0.03
N THR A 32 10.87 13.13 -1.13
CA THR A 32 10.43 12.33 -2.27
C THR A 32 11.58 11.48 -2.78
N ASN A 33 11.26 10.24 -3.17
CA ASN A 33 12.17 9.33 -3.85
C ASN A 33 11.57 9.02 -5.23
N GLU A 34 11.94 9.82 -6.23
CA GLU A 34 11.41 9.71 -7.59
C GLU A 34 11.74 8.37 -8.24
N GLY A 35 12.90 7.79 -7.93
CA GLY A 35 13.32 6.49 -8.48
C GLY A 35 12.46 5.32 -8.00
N LYS A 36 11.85 5.44 -6.82
CA LYS A 36 10.93 4.43 -6.25
C LYS A 36 9.46 4.85 -6.29
N TRP A 37 9.16 6.06 -6.77
CA TRP A 37 7.83 6.67 -6.74
C TRP A 37 7.21 6.70 -5.34
N LEU A 38 8.05 6.99 -4.33
CA LEU A 38 7.60 7.10 -2.95
C LEU A 38 7.72 8.54 -2.46
N SER A 39 6.82 8.95 -1.58
CA SER A 39 6.95 10.21 -0.83
C SER A 39 6.81 9.98 0.66
N LEU A 40 7.72 10.56 1.45
CA LEU A 40 7.58 10.65 2.89
C LEU A 40 6.74 11.87 3.22
N ARG A 41 5.66 11.64 3.96
CA ARG A 41 4.74 12.70 4.39
C ARG A 41 4.53 12.65 5.89
N ARG A 42 4.16 13.79 6.46
CA ARG A 42 3.90 13.98 7.88
C ARG A 42 2.50 14.52 8.09
N CYS A 43 1.75 13.93 9.00
CA CYS A 43 0.48 14.49 9.43
C CYS A 43 0.70 15.83 10.16
N ASN A 44 0.02 16.88 9.70
CA ASN A 44 0.13 18.23 10.27
C ASN A 44 -0.38 18.32 11.71
N ASN A 45 -1.25 17.39 12.13
CA ASN A 45 -1.90 17.41 13.44
C ASN A 45 -1.11 16.63 14.50
N CYS A 46 -0.76 15.37 14.22
CA CYS A 46 -0.07 14.50 15.19
C CYS A 46 1.42 14.26 14.92
N GLY A 47 1.90 14.57 13.71
CA GLY A 47 3.28 14.32 13.32
C GLY A 47 3.58 12.89 12.86
N THR A 48 2.60 11.98 12.81
CA THR A 48 2.78 10.63 12.27
C THR A 48 3.35 10.68 10.85
N LEU A 49 4.33 9.83 10.59
CA LEU A 49 4.97 9.69 9.30
C LEU A 49 4.27 8.62 8.46
N TRP A 50 4.02 8.96 7.20
CA TRP A 50 3.39 8.11 6.21
C TRP A 50 4.24 8.11 4.95
N VAL A 51 4.56 6.93 4.47
CA VAL A 51 5.09 6.71 3.13
C VAL A 51 3.93 6.51 2.18
N VAL A 52 3.86 7.29 1.12
CA VAL A 52 2.84 7.17 0.07
C VAL A 52 3.50 6.59 -1.17
N ASP A 53 2.93 5.52 -1.70
CA ASP A 53 3.24 4.98 -3.02
C ASP A 53 2.47 5.77 -4.07
N ASP A 54 3.20 6.61 -4.81
CA ASP A 54 2.69 7.53 -5.82
C ASP A 54 2.88 6.98 -7.26
N TRP A 55 3.25 5.70 -7.42
CA TRP A 55 3.50 5.07 -8.74
C TRP A 55 2.32 5.25 -9.71
N ASP A 56 1.10 4.94 -9.26
CA ASP A 56 -0.13 5.09 -10.05
C ASP A 56 -0.87 6.40 -9.72
N TRP A 57 -0.19 7.54 -9.92
CA TRP A 57 -0.76 8.85 -9.58
C TRP A 57 -2.13 9.11 -10.25
N GLY A 58 -2.40 8.55 -11.43
CA GLY A 58 -3.68 8.64 -12.14
C GLY A 58 -4.81 7.76 -11.58
N LYS A 59 -4.50 6.87 -10.63
CA LYS A 59 -5.48 5.99 -9.97
C LYS A 59 -5.38 6.13 -8.46
N GLU A 60 -6.00 7.18 -7.93
CA GLU A 60 -5.96 7.46 -6.48
C GLU A 60 -6.38 6.26 -5.61
N ASN A 61 -7.31 5.43 -6.10
CA ASN A 61 -7.81 4.24 -5.39
C ASN A 61 -6.78 3.10 -5.29
N GLU A 62 -5.69 3.15 -6.05
CA GLU A 62 -4.62 2.15 -6.03
C GLU A 62 -3.39 2.64 -5.24
N ARG A 63 -3.36 3.91 -4.82
CA ARG A 63 -2.28 4.43 -3.99
C ARG A 63 -2.29 3.79 -2.61
N VAL A 64 -1.10 3.45 -2.13
CA VAL A 64 -0.92 2.77 -0.85
C VAL A 64 -0.22 3.69 0.12
N LEU A 65 -0.67 3.66 1.37
CA LEU A 65 0.01 4.32 2.48
C LEU A 65 0.66 3.28 3.39
N PHE A 66 1.85 3.58 3.89
CA PHE A 66 2.57 2.80 4.88
C PHE A 66 3.01 3.70 6.03
N ARG A 67 2.74 3.32 7.26
CA ARG A 67 3.24 4.02 8.45
C ARG A 67 4.74 3.86 8.53
N ALA A 68 5.46 4.96 8.73
CA ALA A 68 6.89 4.97 8.99
C ALA A 68 7.14 5.28 10.48
N GLU A 69 8.08 4.57 11.10
CA GLU A 69 8.46 4.84 12.50
C GLU A 69 9.44 6.01 12.63
N ARG A 70 10.24 6.25 11.58
CA ARG A 70 11.35 7.20 11.58
C ARG A 70 11.56 7.81 10.20
N ARG A 71 12.26 8.95 10.17
CA ARG A 71 12.64 9.62 8.92
C ARG A 71 13.79 8.94 8.19
N THR A 72 14.70 8.26 8.88
CA THR A 72 15.85 7.62 8.23
C THR A 72 15.47 6.23 7.71
N GLY A 73 15.77 5.95 6.43
CA GLY A 73 15.42 4.67 5.79
C GLY A 73 13.91 4.47 5.65
N TRP A 74 13.15 5.56 5.50
CA TRP A 74 11.70 5.53 5.47
C TRP A 74 11.14 4.69 4.33
N GLU A 75 11.87 4.56 3.21
CA GLU A 75 11.46 3.76 2.07
C GLU A 75 11.30 2.27 2.41
N GLU A 76 11.99 1.79 3.45
CA GLU A 76 11.89 0.42 3.94
C GLU A 76 10.49 0.11 4.51
N ALA A 77 9.70 1.13 4.88
CA ALA A 77 8.33 0.92 5.32
C ALA A 77 7.42 0.38 4.21
N ALA A 78 7.71 0.73 2.95
CA ALA A 78 6.95 0.37 1.76
C ALA A 78 7.50 -0.91 1.12
N THR A 79 7.28 -2.06 1.76
CA THR A 79 7.79 -3.35 1.29
C THR A 79 6.90 -4.00 0.23
N VAL A 80 7.44 -4.97 -0.51
CA VAL A 80 6.68 -5.75 -1.50
C VAL A 80 5.66 -6.64 -0.79
N GLU A 81 6.03 -7.19 0.37
CA GLU A 81 5.23 -8.08 1.20
C GLU A 81 3.95 -7.41 1.68
N LYS A 82 4.04 -6.15 2.16
CA LYS A 82 2.86 -5.39 2.57
C LYS A 82 1.93 -5.09 1.39
N ARG A 83 2.48 -4.84 0.20
CA ARG A 83 1.65 -4.66 -1.02
C ARG A 83 0.95 -5.95 -1.42
N LYS A 84 1.67 -7.07 -1.39
CA LYS A 84 1.10 -8.41 -1.63
C LYS A 84 0.01 -8.74 -0.62
N GLU A 85 0.18 -8.36 0.64
CA GLU A 85 -0.84 -8.53 1.67
C GLU A 85 -2.09 -7.67 1.42
N LEU A 86 -1.94 -6.42 0.96
CA LEU A 86 -3.10 -5.59 0.57
C LEU A 86 -3.86 -6.18 -0.62
N LEU A 87 -3.14 -6.62 -1.65
CA LEU A 87 -3.71 -7.30 -2.80
C LEU A 87 -4.41 -8.61 -2.39
N PHE A 88 -3.83 -9.33 -1.44
CA PHE A 88 -4.43 -10.53 -0.88
C PHE A 88 -5.78 -10.23 -0.21
N ARG A 89 -5.80 -9.21 0.66
CA ARG A 89 -7.00 -8.77 1.38
C ARG A 89 -8.07 -8.20 0.43
N SER A 90 -7.69 -7.48 -0.63
CA SER A 90 -8.65 -6.90 -1.58
C SER A 90 -9.39 -7.94 -2.43
N ARG A 91 -8.80 -9.13 -2.62
CA ARG A 91 -9.33 -10.19 -3.48
C ARG A 91 -10.00 -11.33 -2.74
N GLY A 92 -10.12 -11.26 -1.42
CA GLY A 92 -10.87 -12.23 -0.64
C GLY A 92 -10.19 -13.59 -0.44
N GLY A 93 -8.88 -13.71 -0.74
CA GLY A 93 -8.08 -14.86 -0.36
C GLY A 93 -7.64 -15.81 -1.48
N LEU A 94 -6.93 -16.89 -1.09
CA LEU A 94 -6.52 -17.99 -1.98
C LEU A 94 -7.66 -19.00 -2.12
N THR A 95 -7.62 -19.79 -3.20
CA THR A 95 -8.47 -20.96 -3.40
C THR A 95 -7.67 -22.25 -3.21
N ASP A 96 -8.34 -23.39 -3.42
CA ASP A 96 -7.70 -24.70 -3.48
C ASP A 96 -7.17 -25.03 -4.90
N GLU A 97 -7.32 -24.13 -5.86
CA GLU A 97 -6.80 -24.30 -7.22
C GLU A 97 -5.32 -23.90 -7.30
N VAL A 98 -4.54 -24.64 -8.08
CA VAL A 98 -3.13 -24.33 -8.31
C VAL A 98 -2.99 -23.27 -9.40
N CYS A 99 -1.98 -22.41 -9.26
CA CYS A 99 -1.60 -21.42 -10.26
C CYS A 99 -1.37 -22.05 -11.65
N ALA A 100 -1.98 -21.47 -12.69
CA ALA A 100 -1.86 -21.92 -14.08
C ALA A 100 -0.50 -21.61 -14.72
N LYS A 101 0.38 -20.84 -14.06
CA LYS A 101 1.74 -20.58 -14.56
C LYS A 101 2.53 -21.89 -14.54
N ALA A 102 3.07 -22.28 -15.69
CA ALA A 102 3.88 -23.47 -15.83
C ALA A 102 5.00 -23.54 -14.78
N GLY A 103 5.05 -24.66 -14.04
CA GLY A 103 6.04 -24.90 -13.00
C GLY A 103 5.76 -24.21 -11.65
N CYS A 104 4.59 -23.60 -11.47
CA CYS A 104 4.17 -23.05 -10.18
C CYS A 104 3.26 -24.04 -9.43
N ASP A 105 3.53 -24.21 -8.14
CA ASP A 105 2.79 -25.08 -7.22
C ASP A 105 1.99 -24.29 -6.16
N LYS A 106 2.05 -22.96 -6.21
CA LYS A 106 1.32 -22.07 -5.29
C LYS A 106 -0.17 -22.02 -5.64
N MET A 107 -1.00 -21.85 -4.63
CA MET A 107 -2.44 -21.69 -4.82
C MET A 107 -2.79 -20.36 -5.51
N SER A 108 -3.85 -20.40 -6.32
CA SER A 108 -4.38 -19.28 -7.06
C SER A 108 -5.28 -18.38 -6.19
N PHE A 109 -5.49 -17.16 -6.65
CA PHE A 109 -6.47 -16.25 -6.09
C PHE A 109 -7.92 -16.67 -6.38
N SER A 110 -8.84 -16.31 -5.49
CA SER A 110 -10.27 -16.48 -5.79
C SER A 110 -10.67 -15.76 -7.07
N GLY A 111 -11.22 -16.52 -8.01
CA GLY A 111 -11.65 -16.03 -9.32
C GLY A 111 -10.51 -15.73 -10.32
N LEU A 112 -9.26 -16.12 -10.04
CA LEU A 112 -8.12 -15.92 -10.93
C LEU A 112 -7.34 -17.22 -11.13
N ALA A 113 -6.76 -17.38 -12.32
CA ALA A 113 -5.90 -18.53 -12.64
C ALA A 113 -4.46 -18.40 -12.08
N LEU A 114 -4.12 -17.32 -11.37
CA LEU A 114 -2.75 -17.02 -10.94
C LEU A 114 -2.64 -16.90 -9.42
N CYS A 115 -1.49 -17.31 -8.87
CA CYS A 115 -1.14 -17.05 -7.48
C CYS A 115 -0.79 -15.58 -7.24
N LEU A 116 -0.72 -15.19 -5.96
CA LEU A 116 -0.41 -13.84 -5.53
C LEU A 116 0.87 -13.27 -6.16
N ASP A 117 1.94 -14.07 -6.23
CA ASP A 117 3.22 -13.62 -6.77
C ASP A 117 3.12 -13.34 -8.27
N HIS A 118 2.64 -14.29 -9.06
CA HIS A 118 2.52 -14.10 -10.51
C HIS A 118 1.50 -13.02 -10.88
N TYR A 119 0.44 -12.87 -10.08
CA TYR A 119 -0.51 -11.78 -10.27
C TYR A 119 0.14 -10.42 -9.99
N PHE A 120 0.93 -10.31 -8.92
CA PHE A 120 1.68 -9.10 -8.59
C PHE A 120 2.78 -8.78 -9.62
N ASP A 121 3.51 -9.78 -10.12
CA ASP A 121 4.59 -9.60 -11.10
C ASP A 121 4.07 -9.07 -12.44
N LEU A 122 2.81 -9.35 -12.79
CA LEU A 122 2.14 -8.79 -13.95
C LEU A 122 1.76 -7.30 -13.78
N GLY A 123 2.05 -6.70 -12.63
CA GLY A 123 1.76 -5.29 -12.36
C GLY A 123 0.38 -5.04 -11.75
N TRP A 124 -0.40 -6.08 -11.44
CA TRP A 124 -1.68 -5.90 -10.77
C TRP A 124 -1.47 -5.53 -9.30
N ARG A 125 -2.24 -4.54 -8.82
CA ARG A 125 -2.06 -3.93 -7.49
C ARG A 125 -3.29 -4.00 -6.60
N ARG A 126 -4.45 -4.34 -7.17
CA ARG A 126 -5.69 -4.52 -6.43
C ARG A 126 -6.59 -5.52 -7.13
#